data_AF-A0A377XKP8-F1
#
_entry.id   AF-A0A377XKP8-F1
#
_cell.length_a   1.000
_cell.length_b   1.000
_cell.length_c   1.000
_cell.angle_alpha   90.00
_cell.angle_beta   90.00
_cell.angle_gamma   90.00
#
_symmetry.space_group_name_H-M   'P 1'
#
loop_
_entity.id
_entity.type
_entity.pdbx_description
1 polymer ?
#
loop_
_entity_poly.entity_id
_entity_poly.type
_entity_poly.pdbx_seq_one_letter_code
_entity_poly.pdbx_strand_id
1 'polypeptide(L)'
;MAGMCAIFMAFAGQFAFFTYIRPVYMTLAGFDVDGLTLVLLSFGIASFIGTSLSSVLLKRSVKAALAIAPLVLTACAVALVLWGESKIIASTVAIIWGFAFALIPVGWSTWITRSLSDQAEKAGSIQVAVIQLANTCGAAVGGIALDHLGLLSPLVLSGILMLFTGLLVAAKVKVNSPA
;
A
#
# COMPACT_ATOMS: atom_id res chain seq x y z
N MET A 1 -1.66 19.88 -1.22
CA MET A 1 -2.89 19.06 -1.18
C MET A 1 -2.72 17.72 -1.90
N ALA A 2 -2.31 17.67 -3.17
CA ALA A 2 -2.17 16.40 -3.92
C ALA A 2 -1.38 15.30 -3.20
N GLY A 3 -0.26 15.63 -2.54
CA GLY A 3 0.51 14.66 -1.75
C GLY A 3 -0.28 14.07 -0.57
N MET A 4 -1.02 14.90 0.19
CA MET A 4 -1.84 14.43 1.32
C MET A 4 -3.01 13.57 0.86
N CYS A 5 -3.65 13.91 -0.28
CA CYS A 5 -4.67 13.05 -0.88
C CYS A 5 -4.09 11.69 -1.32
N ALA A 6 -2.90 11.69 -1.91
CA ALA A 6 -2.21 10.47 -2.32
C ALA A 6 -1.81 9.60 -1.10
N ILE A 7 -1.34 10.22 -0.01
CA ILE A 7 -1.10 9.53 1.28
C ILE A 7 -2.41 8.89 1.75
N PHE A 8 -3.50 9.67 1.83
CA PHE A 8 -4.78 9.15 2.28
C PHE A 8 -5.23 7.95 1.45
N MET A 9 -5.20 8.04 0.12
CA MET A 9 -5.62 6.96 -0.76
C MET A 9 -4.73 5.71 -0.64
N ALA A 10 -3.40 5.87 -0.58
CA ALA A 10 -2.48 4.73 -0.42
C ALA A 10 -2.74 3.96 0.87
N PHE A 11 -2.84 4.68 2.01
CA PHE A 11 -3.01 4.04 3.30
C PHE A 11 -4.44 3.50 3.49
N ALA A 12 -5.45 4.23 3.01
CA ALA A 12 -6.82 3.72 2.99
C ALA A 12 -6.94 2.46 2.12
N GLY A 13 -6.30 2.43 0.95
CA GLY A 13 -6.25 1.26 0.08
C GLY A 13 -5.53 0.09 0.75
N GLN A 14 -4.39 0.33 1.40
CA GLN A 14 -3.67 -0.71 2.12
C GLN A 14 -4.55 -1.37 3.18
N PHE A 15 -5.15 -0.56 4.06
CA PHE A 15 -5.90 -1.07 5.20
C PHE A 15 -7.33 -1.51 4.84
N ALA A 16 -7.88 -1.07 3.70
CA ALA A 16 -9.10 -1.66 3.16
C ALA A 16 -8.94 -3.14 2.84
N PHE A 17 -7.79 -3.56 2.32
CA PHE A 17 -7.54 -4.97 2.02
C PHE A 17 -6.85 -5.70 3.17
N PHE A 18 -5.74 -5.16 3.69
CA PHE A 18 -4.86 -5.88 4.62
C PHE A 18 -5.54 -6.24 5.94
N THR A 19 -6.51 -5.43 6.39
CA THR A 19 -7.35 -5.74 7.57
C THR A 19 -8.13 -7.05 7.39
N TYR A 20 -8.51 -7.37 6.15
CA TYR A 20 -9.29 -8.55 5.78
C TYR A 20 -8.46 -9.57 5.00
N ILE A 21 -7.13 -9.55 5.17
CA ILE A 21 -6.25 -10.50 4.48
C ILE A 21 -6.55 -11.95 4.85
N ARG A 22 -6.90 -12.20 6.12
CA ARG A 22 -7.24 -13.54 6.63
C ARG A 22 -8.43 -14.16 5.88
N PRO A 23 -9.63 -13.55 5.85
CA PRO A 23 -10.75 -14.14 5.12
C PRO A 23 -10.43 -14.28 3.63
N VAL A 24 -9.72 -13.33 3.00
CA VAL A 24 -9.33 -13.49 1.60
C VAL A 24 -8.43 -14.71 1.40
N TYR A 25 -7.34 -14.87 2.15
CA TYR A 25 -6.38 -15.95 1.91
C TYR A 25 -6.89 -17.32 2.36
N MET A 26 -7.64 -17.39 3.47
CA MET A 26 -8.17 -18.67 3.94
C MET A 26 -9.39 -19.13 3.12
N THR A 27 -10.27 -18.21 2.72
CA THR A 27 -11.49 -18.57 1.99
C THR A 27 -11.30 -18.62 0.48
N LEU A 28 -10.52 -17.72 -0.12
CA LEU A 28 -10.27 -17.72 -1.57
C LEU A 28 -9.21 -18.75 -1.96
N ALA A 29 -8.03 -18.70 -1.34
CA ALA A 29 -6.90 -19.57 -1.70
C ALA A 29 -6.88 -20.90 -0.91
N GLY A 30 -7.75 -21.04 0.11
CA GLY A 30 -7.83 -22.26 0.91
C GLY A 30 -6.63 -22.50 1.83
N PHE A 31 -5.96 -21.44 2.31
CA PHE A 31 -4.93 -21.59 3.34
C PHE A 31 -5.55 -21.97 4.69
N ASP A 32 -4.86 -22.85 5.41
CA ASP A 32 -5.07 -23.06 6.84
C ASP A 32 -4.36 -21.99 7.66
N VAL A 33 -4.45 -22.08 8.99
CA VAL A 33 -3.87 -21.09 9.91
C VAL A 33 -2.35 -21.05 9.81
N ASP A 34 -1.71 -22.21 9.70
CA ASP A 34 -0.26 -22.32 9.61
C ASP A 34 0.25 -21.79 8.26
N GLY A 35 -0.43 -22.13 7.16
CA GLY A 35 -0.14 -21.60 5.83
C GLY A 35 -0.28 -20.08 5.77
N LEU A 36 -1.35 -19.51 6.34
CA LEU A 36 -1.50 -18.06 6.42
C LEU A 36 -0.38 -17.41 7.26
N THR A 37 0.04 -18.07 8.34
CA THR A 37 1.14 -17.58 9.19
C THR A 37 2.45 -17.51 8.40
N LEU A 38 2.76 -18.52 7.59
CA LEU A 38 3.93 -18.51 6.71
C LEU A 38 3.84 -17.42 5.63
N VAL A 39 2.65 -17.19 5.06
CA VAL A 39 2.42 -16.09 4.13
C VAL A 39 2.71 -14.75 4.80
N LEU A 40 2.17 -14.50 6.01
CA LEU A 40 2.41 -13.26 6.76
C LEU A 40 3.87 -13.11 7.18
N LEU A 41 4.56 -14.21 7.51
CA LEU A 41 5.99 -14.20 7.78
C LEU A 41 6.78 -13.78 6.53
N SER A 42 6.46 -14.35 5.37
CA SER A 42 7.10 -13.99 4.10
C SER A 42 6.84 -12.53 3.71
N PHE A 43 5.61 -12.03 3.93
CA PHE A 43 5.24 -10.63 3.80
C PHE A 43 6.10 -9.75 4.71
N GLY A 44 6.29 -10.15 5.98
CA GLY A 44 7.11 -9.43 6.96
C GLY A 44 8.57 -9.34 6.54
N ILE A 45 9.16 -10.46 6.10
CA ILE A 45 10.53 -10.51 5.58
C ILE A 45 10.66 -9.61 4.34
N ALA A 46 9.74 -9.72 3.39
CA ALA A 46 9.74 -8.90 2.18
C ALA A 46 9.60 -7.40 2.50
N SER A 47 8.74 -7.04 3.47
CA SER A 47 8.55 -5.67 3.94
C SER A 47 9.80 -5.12 4.61
N PHE A 48 10.49 -5.94 5.41
CA PHE A 48 11.77 -5.57 6.02
C PHE A 48 12.82 -5.27 4.94
N ILE A 49 13.00 -6.18 3.98
CA ILE A 49 13.92 -5.99 2.85
C ILE A 49 13.55 -4.74 2.03
N GLY A 50 12.26 -4.57 1.72
CA GLY A 50 11.76 -3.39 1.00
C GLY A 50 12.05 -2.09 1.73
N THR A 51 11.89 -2.07 3.06
CA THR A 51 12.24 -0.93 3.90
C THR A 51 13.74 -0.65 3.87
N SER A 52 14.60 -1.67 4.00
CA SER A 52 16.06 -1.50 3.94
C SER A 52 16.54 -0.95 2.59
N LEU A 53 15.96 -1.44 1.49
CA LEU A 53 16.32 -1.03 0.12
C LEU A 53 15.65 0.28 -0.32
N SER A 54 14.63 0.76 0.41
CA SER A 54 13.90 1.98 0.07
C SER A 54 14.83 3.19 -0.07
N SER A 55 15.84 3.32 0.79
CA SER A 55 16.78 4.44 0.77
C SER A 55 17.55 4.55 -0.56
N VAL A 56 17.93 3.41 -1.15
CA VAL A 56 18.65 3.35 -2.43
C VAL A 56 17.71 3.74 -3.59
N LEU A 57 16.48 3.24 -3.56
CA LEU A 57 15.46 3.52 -4.59
C LEU A 57 15.03 4.99 -4.55
N LEU A 58 14.84 5.54 -3.35
CA LEU A 58 14.43 6.93 -3.12
C LEU A 58 15.54 7.94 -3.41
N LYS A 59 16.81 7.53 -3.34
CA LYS A 59 17.94 8.33 -3.85
C LYS A 59 17.84 8.57 -5.36
N ARG A 60 17.39 7.58 -6.13
CA ARG A 60 17.21 7.73 -7.59
C ARG A 60 16.03 8.63 -7.92
N SER A 61 14.83 8.31 -7.42
CA SER A 61 13.66 9.15 -7.64
C SER A 61 12.54 8.83 -6.67
N VAL A 62 12.25 9.77 -5.76
CA VAL A 62 11.11 9.68 -4.83
C VAL A 62 9.80 9.66 -5.60
N LYS A 63 9.67 10.48 -6.66
CA LYS A 63 8.46 10.54 -7.47
C LYS A 63 8.16 9.19 -8.13
N ALA A 64 9.19 8.58 -8.74
CA ALA A 64 9.03 7.29 -9.39
C ALA A 64 8.65 6.20 -8.38
N ALA A 65 9.32 6.15 -7.22
CA ALA A 65 8.97 5.18 -6.18
C ALA A 65 7.52 5.33 -5.70
N LEU A 66 7.07 6.57 -5.44
CA LEU A 66 5.72 6.86 -4.96
C LEU A 66 4.64 6.64 -6.04
N ALA A 67 4.98 6.67 -7.33
CA ALA A 67 4.05 6.37 -8.41
C ALA A 67 4.01 4.87 -8.74
N ILE A 68 5.18 4.22 -8.82
CA ILE A 68 5.31 2.83 -9.26
C ILE A 68 4.82 1.87 -8.17
N ALA A 69 5.14 2.11 -6.90
CA ALA A 69 4.75 1.19 -5.83
C ALA A 69 3.22 0.98 -5.76
N PRO A 70 2.36 2.03 -5.75
CA PRO A 70 0.91 1.84 -5.84
C PRO A 70 0.45 1.15 -7.13
N LEU A 71 1.09 1.38 -8.28
CA LEU A 71 0.75 0.67 -9.52
C LEU A 71 1.08 -0.83 -9.44
N VAL A 72 2.19 -1.19 -8.79
CA VAL A 72 2.52 -2.60 -8.49
C VAL A 72 1.46 -3.20 -7.57
N LEU A 73 1.05 -2.49 -6.52
CA LEU A 73 -0.03 -2.95 -5.63
C LEU A 73 -1.38 -3.09 -6.35
N THR A 74 -1.65 -2.23 -7.34
CA THR A 74 -2.83 -2.36 -8.22
C THR A 74 -2.75 -3.66 -9.03
N ALA A 75 -1.60 -3.96 -9.63
CA ALA A 75 -1.39 -5.20 -10.38
C ALA A 75 -1.52 -6.43 -9.47
N CYS A 76 -1.01 -6.37 -8.23
CA CYS A 76 -1.20 -7.39 -7.21
C CYS A 76 -2.69 -7.61 -6.88
N ALA A 77 -3.46 -6.53 -6.72
CA ALA A 77 -4.88 -6.63 -6.46
C ALA A 77 -5.63 -7.30 -7.63
N VAL A 78 -5.33 -6.90 -8.88
CA VAL A 78 -5.88 -7.53 -10.07
C VAL A 78 -5.49 -9.01 -10.15
N ALA A 79 -4.24 -9.35 -9.85
CA ALA A 79 -3.77 -10.73 -9.88
C ALA A 79 -4.50 -11.62 -8.86
N LEU A 80 -4.76 -11.11 -7.65
CA LEU A 80 -5.55 -11.82 -6.64
C LEU A 80 -7.02 -11.94 -7.02
N VAL A 81 -7.61 -10.94 -7.69
CA VAL A 81 -9.00 -11.04 -8.17
C VAL A 81 -9.15 -12.13 -9.23
N LEU A 82 -8.18 -12.22 -10.16
CA LEU A 82 -8.27 -13.14 -11.30
C LEU A 82 -7.75 -14.55 -11.00
N TRP A 83 -6.76 -14.68 -10.12
CA TRP A 83 -6.05 -15.94 -9.87
C TRP A 83 -5.75 -16.20 -8.39
N GLY A 84 -6.46 -15.52 -7.48
CA GLY A 84 -6.24 -15.64 -6.04
C GLY A 84 -6.57 -17.00 -5.44
N GLU A 85 -7.27 -17.88 -6.15
CA GLU A 85 -7.51 -19.28 -5.74
C GLU A 85 -6.21 -20.10 -5.69
N SER A 86 -5.18 -19.71 -6.46
CA SER A 86 -3.88 -20.38 -6.43
C SER A 86 -3.04 -19.92 -5.24
N LYS A 87 -2.73 -20.84 -4.33
CA LYS A 87 -1.83 -20.62 -3.19
C LYS A 87 -0.46 -20.07 -3.58
N ILE A 88 0.05 -20.49 -4.73
CA ILE A 88 1.35 -20.01 -5.25
C ILE A 88 1.22 -18.52 -5.59
N ILE A 89 0.19 -18.15 -6.37
CA ILE A 89 -0.04 -16.77 -6.78
C ILE A 89 -0.32 -15.89 -5.57
N ALA A 90 -1.18 -16.33 -4.65
CA ALA A 90 -1.47 -15.59 -3.42
C ALA A 90 -0.22 -15.35 -2.57
N SER A 91 0.62 -16.38 -2.36
CA SER A 91 1.89 -16.23 -1.64
C SER A 91 2.86 -15.26 -2.34
N THR A 92 3.00 -15.38 -3.66
CA THR A 92 3.86 -14.48 -4.45
C THR A 92 3.35 -13.04 -4.37
N VAL A 93 2.04 -12.84 -4.45
CA VAL A 93 1.45 -11.51 -4.30
C VAL A 93 1.71 -10.95 -2.91
N ALA A 94 1.56 -11.72 -1.83
CA ALA A 94 1.87 -11.25 -0.48
C ALA A 94 3.32 -10.74 -0.36
N ILE A 95 4.28 -11.45 -0.93
CA ILE A 95 5.70 -11.05 -0.93
C ILE A 95 5.89 -9.73 -1.69
N ILE A 96 5.36 -9.64 -2.92
CA ILE A 96 5.47 -8.43 -3.75
C ILE A 96 4.76 -7.25 -3.07
N TRP A 97 3.60 -7.50 -2.47
CA TRP A 97 2.81 -6.50 -1.77
C TRP A 97 3.56 -5.95 -0.58
N GLY A 98 4.12 -6.80 0.28
CA GLY A 98 4.91 -6.38 1.44
C GLY A 98 6.13 -5.57 1.03
N PHE A 99 6.87 -6.04 0.03
CA PHE A 99 8.01 -5.31 -0.51
C PHE A 99 7.61 -3.93 -1.06
N ALA A 100 6.61 -3.87 -1.95
CA ALA A 100 6.19 -2.64 -2.62
C ALA A 100 5.58 -1.63 -1.64
N PHE A 101 4.73 -2.10 -0.71
CA PHE A 101 4.11 -1.24 0.28
C PHE A 101 5.14 -0.62 1.22
N ALA A 102 6.23 -1.32 1.56
CA ALA A 102 7.29 -0.78 2.40
C ALA A 102 7.96 0.50 1.85
N LEU A 103 7.94 0.70 0.52
CA LEU A 103 8.46 1.92 -0.11
C LEU A 103 7.54 3.13 0.12
N ILE A 104 6.24 2.91 0.32
CA ILE A 104 5.23 3.98 0.43
C ILE A 104 5.44 4.85 1.69
N PRO A 105 5.48 4.31 2.93
CA PRO A 105 5.66 5.13 4.13
C PRO A 105 7.01 5.84 4.12
N VAL A 106 8.10 5.14 3.74
CA VAL A 106 9.44 5.75 3.69
C VAL A 106 9.51 6.83 2.60
N GLY A 107 8.88 6.59 1.45
CA GLY A 107 8.82 7.52 0.34
C GLY A 107 8.07 8.80 0.71
N TRP A 108 6.94 8.70 1.41
CA TRP A 108 6.17 9.87 1.83
C TRP A 108 6.89 10.69 2.90
N SER A 109 7.50 10.04 3.89
CA SER A 109 8.34 10.72 4.87
C SER A 109 9.53 11.43 4.20
N THR A 110 10.16 10.79 3.21
CA THR A 110 11.26 11.40 2.41
C THR A 110 10.75 12.54 1.54
N TRP A 111 9.54 12.43 0.99
CA TRP A 111 8.93 13.48 0.19
C TRP A 111 8.66 14.74 1.00
N ILE A 112 8.15 14.60 2.24
CA ILE A 112 7.94 15.73 3.14
C ILE A 112 9.24 16.43 3.47
N THR A 113 10.27 15.68 3.88
CA THR A 113 11.55 16.30 4.29
C THR A 113 12.25 17.00 3.12
N ARG A 114 12.06 16.53 1.87
CA ARG A 114 12.64 17.18 0.67
C ARG A 114 11.80 18.31 0.10
N SER A 115 10.48 18.19 0.12
CA SER A 115 9.59 19.13 -0.59
C SER A 115 8.99 20.20 0.32
N LEU A 116 9.03 19.99 1.63
CA LEU A 116 8.47 20.86 2.67
C LEU A 116 9.49 21.05 3.80
N SER A 117 10.79 21.13 3.49
CA SER A 117 11.89 21.18 4.47
C SER A 117 11.66 22.21 5.59
N ASP A 118 11.25 23.42 5.21
CA ASP A 118 11.04 24.54 6.15
C ASP A 118 9.84 24.32 7.09
N GLN A 119 8.96 23.38 6.74
CA GLN A 119 7.75 23.05 7.49
C GLN A 119 7.66 21.55 7.78
N ALA A 120 8.77 20.83 7.76
CA ALA A 120 8.77 19.37 7.78
C ALA A 120 8.13 18.79 9.05
N GLU A 121 8.31 19.44 10.20
CA GLU A 121 7.69 19.04 11.46
C GLU A 121 6.15 19.17 11.41
N LYS A 122 5.65 20.32 10.93
CA LYS A 122 4.20 20.57 10.78
C LYS A 122 3.59 19.67 9.71
N ALA A 123 4.25 19.50 8.58
CA ALA A 123 3.78 18.64 7.51
C ALA A 123 3.82 17.15 7.94
N GLY A 124 4.83 16.75 8.71
CA GLY A 124 4.95 15.41 9.27
C GLY A 124 3.84 15.07 10.25
N SER A 125 3.49 15.99 11.16
CA SER A 125 2.38 15.77 12.10
C SER A 125 1.03 15.64 11.37
N ILE A 126 0.80 16.46 10.34
CA ILE A 126 -0.38 16.33 9.47
C ILE A 126 -0.37 14.99 8.72
N GLN A 127 0.78 14.55 8.19
CA GLN A 127 0.89 13.25 7.52
C GLN A 127 0.48 12.12 8.46
N VAL A 128 0.96 12.10 9.71
CA VAL A 128 0.57 11.07 10.68
C VAL A 128 -0.94 11.10 10.93
N ALA A 129 -1.53 12.28 11.15
CA ALA A 129 -2.98 12.41 11.34
C ALA A 129 -3.77 11.87 10.13
N VAL A 130 -3.32 12.21 8.91
CA VAL A 130 -3.93 11.73 7.66
C VAL A 130 -3.80 10.21 7.53
N ILE A 131 -2.64 9.62 7.86
CA ILE A 131 -2.43 8.17 7.84
C ILE A 131 -3.35 7.47 8.82
N GLN A 132 -3.48 7.96 10.06
CA GLN A 132 -4.34 7.34 11.06
C GLN A 132 -5.82 7.39 10.64
N LEU A 133 -6.25 8.53 10.10
CA LEU A 133 -7.60 8.66 9.52
C LEU A 133 -7.79 7.70 8.34
N ALA A 134 -6.82 7.63 7.43
CA ALA A 134 -6.86 6.74 6.27
C ALA A 134 -6.92 5.26 6.66
N ASN A 135 -6.13 4.83 7.66
CA ASN A 135 -6.14 3.45 8.14
C ASN A 135 -7.52 3.09 8.72
N THR A 136 -8.10 4.01 9.50
CA THR A 136 -9.43 3.84 10.11
C THR A 136 -10.52 3.79 9.04
N CYS A 137 -10.55 4.76 8.13
CA CYS A 137 -11.52 4.81 7.04
C CYS A 137 -11.37 3.63 6.09
N GLY A 138 -10.13 3.27 5.73
CA GLY A 138 -9.83 2.14 4.87
C GLY A 138 -10.36 0.84 5.46
N ALA A 139 -10.02 0.54 6.72
CA ALA A 139 -10.54 -0.63 7.41
C ALA A 139 -12.09 -0.60 7.50
N ALA A 140 -12.69 0.51 7.93
CA ALA A 140 -14.13 0.61 8.07
C ALA A 140 -14.88 0.41 6.74
N VAL A 141 -14.48 1.11 5.67
CA VAL A 141 -15.10 0.98 4.35
C VAL A 141 -14.83 -0.40 3.76
N GLY A 142 -13.63 -0.96 3.98
CA GLY A 142 -13.31 -2.34 3.59
C GLY A 142 -14.23 -3.36 4.26
N GLY A 143 -14.57 -3.18 5.54
CA GLY A 143 -15.49 -4.05 6.27
C GLY A 143 -16.92 -3.95 5.75
N ILE A 144 -17.42 -2.73 5.58
CA ILE A 144 -18.74 -2.48 4.99
C ILE A 144 -18.82 -3.11 3.60
N ALA A 145 -17.78 -2.97 2.79
CA ALA A 145 -17.72 -3.60 1.47
C ALA A 145 -17.73 -5.13 1.60
N LEU A 146 -16.93 -5.72 2.50
CA LEU A 146 -16.90 -7.16 2.72
C LEU A 146 -18.29 -7.72 3.07
N ASP A 147 -18.98 -7.05 3.99
CA ASP A 147 -20.28 -7.49 4.51
C ASP A 147 -21.41 -7.40 3.47
N HIS A 148 -21.35 -6.40 2.56
CA HIS A 148 -22.44 -6.13 1.62
C HIS A 148 -22.17 -6.52 0.15
N LEU A 149 -20.90 -6.52 -0.26
CA LEU A 149 -20.46 -6.72 -1.65
C LEU A 149 -19.63 -8.00 -1.81
N GLY A 150 -19.28 -8.67 -0.72
CA GLY A 150 -18.62 -9.98 -0.71
C GLY A 150 -17.11 -9.94 -0.62
N LEU A 151 -16.50 -11.14 -0.65
CA LEU A 151 -15.11 -11.41 -0.26
C LEU A 151 -14.05 -10.58 -1.00
N LEU A 152 -14.23 -10.34 -2.30
CA LEU A 152 -13.25 -9.65 -3.14
C LEU A 152 -13.38 -8.12 -3.10
N SER A 153 -14.48 -7.59 -2.56
CA SER A 153 -14.75 -6.17 -2.60
C SER A 153 -13.70 -5.29 -1.88
N PRO A 154 -13.09 -5.68 -0.72
CA PRO A 154 -12.08 -4.85 -0.08
C PRO A 154 -10.78 -4.83 -0.90
N LEU A 155 -10.47 -5.93 -1.60
CA LEU A 155 -9.34 -6.06 -2.51
C LEU A 155 -9.51 -5.17 -3.75
N VAL A 156 -10.71 -5.17 -4.35
CA VAL A 156 -11.03 -4.29 -5.49
C VAL A 156 -10.94 -2.81 -5.09
N LEU A 157 -11.50 -2.45 -3.92
CA LEU A 157 -11.40 -1.10 -3.38
C LEU A 157 -9.93 -0.67 -3.19
N SER A 158 -9.12 -1.56 -2.62
CA SER A 158 -7.68 -1.36 -2.46
C SER A 158 -7.00 -1.10 -3.80
N GLY A 159 -7.26 -1.94 -4.81
CA GLY A 159 -6.71 -1.77 -6.16
C GLY A 159 -7.08 -0.44 -6.81
N ILE A 160 -8.33 0.00 -6.69
CA ILE A 160 -8.80 1.30 -7.23
C ILE A 160 -8.08 2.47 -6.55
N LEU A 161 -7.98 2.46 -5.21
CA LEU A 161 -7.31 3.52 -4.47
C LEU A 161 -5.81 3.57 -4.77
N MET A 162 -5.17 2.41 -4.95
CA MET A 162 -3.76 2.31 -5.34
C MET A 162 -3.53 2.83 -6.77
N LEU A 163 -4.44 2.52 -7.70
CA LEU A 163 -4.39 3.03 -9.07
C LEU A 163 -4.46 4.55 -9.09
N PHE A 164 -5.46 5.13 -8.41
CA PHE A 164 -5.60 6.58 -8.32
C PHE A 164 -4.44 7.24 -7.60
N THR A 165 -3.85 6.58 -6.59
CA THR A 165 -2.63 7.07 -5.96
C THR A 165 -1.49 7.16 -6.97
N GLY A 166 -1.21 6.08 -7.69
CA GLY A 166 -0.12 6.04 -8.68
C GLY A 166 -0.29 7.10 -9.77
N LEU A 167 -1.50 7.24 -10.30
CA LEU A 167 -1.84 8.25 -11.31
C LEU A 167 -1.72 9.67 -10.77
N LEU A 168 -2.22 9.94 -9.56
CA LEU A 168 -2.14 11.26 -8.93
C LEU A 168 -0.69 11.67 -8.67
N VAL A 169 0.15 10.73 -8.18
CA VAL A 169 1.58 10.97 -7.97
C VAL A 169 2.28 11.27 -9.29
N ALA A 170 2.05 10.45 -10.32
CA ALA A 170 2.64 10.66 -11.64
C ALA A 170 2.28 12.04 -12.21
N ALA A 171 1.01 12.43 -12.13
CA ALA A 171 0.49 13.63 -12.77
C ALA A 171 0.73 14.93 -11.98
N LYS A 172 0.59 14.92 -10.65
CA LYS A 172 0.44 16.15 -9.85
C LYS A 172 1.48 16.32 -8.74
N VAL A 173 2.13 15.26 -8.28
CA VAL A 173 3.12 15.39 -7.20
C VAL A 173 4.45 15.86 -7.78
N LYS A 174 4.92 17.00 -7.26
CA LYS A 174 6.25 17.55 -7.54
C LYS A 174 7.20 17.12 -6.43
N VAL A 175 8.44 16.82 -6.80
CA VAL A 175 9.52 16.48 -5.88
C VAL A 175 10.68 17.40 -6.22
N ASN A 176 11.17 18.15 -5.25
CA ASN A 176 12.39 18.93 -5.44
C ASN A 176 13.58 17.96 -5.46
N SER A 177 14.43 18.07 -6.48
CA SER A 177 15.66 17.28 -6.55
C SER A 177 16.56 17.59 -5.36
N PRO A 178 17.31 16.61 -4.83
CA PRO A 178 18.36 16.91 -3.86
C PRO A 178 19.36 17.87 -4.51
N ALA A 179 19.66 18.97 -3.81
CA ALA A 179 20.78 19.84 -4.12
C ALA A 179 22.11 19.08 -3.99
#